data_AF-A0A8T5N404-F1
#
_entry.id   AF-A0A8T5N404-F1
#
_cell.length_a   1.000
_cell.length_b   1.000
_cell.length_c   1.000
_cell.angle_alpha   90.00
_cell.angle_beta   90.00
_cell.angle_gamma   90.00
#
_symmetry.space_group_name_H-M   'P 1'
#
loop_
_entity.id
_entity.type
_entity.pdbx_description
1 polymer ?
#
loop_
_entity_poly.entity_id
_entity_poly.type
_entity_poly.pdbx_seq_one_letter_code
_entity_poly.pdbx_strand_id
1 'polypeptide(L)'
;MRKKESMKKLREEHLMGLLDMAEEGGIKTIKIAKDAMIKPVFLYPDDNPDTIIQKLKREDTNVCIVVTKDKKFIGEIGDEDLIKFFLHQVKYEPLVQVLNIGYRREFLYKPAKNLVNKHKSTVKLNDSINKVIKLIYKEGFNYIPVLDDNKRVVGVITPSSLINLLRNE
;
A
#
# COMPACT_ATOMS: atom_id res chain seq x y z
N MET A 1 -3.17 23.94 -1.91
CA MET A 1 -1.81 23.40 -1.67
C MET A 1 -1.32 23.60 -0.24
N ARG A 2 -1.37 24.81 0.35
CA ARG A 2 -0.85 25.12 1.71
C ARG A 2 -1.28 24.18 2.86
N LYS A 3 -2.52 23.66 2.85
CA LYS A 3 -3.05 22.82 3.95
C LYS A 3 -2.43 21.41 4.00
N LYS A 4 -2.12 20.79 2.85
CA LYS A 4 -1.45 19.47 2.79
C LYS A 4 0.01 19.55 3.24
N GLU A 5 0.66 20.66 2.92
CA GLU A 5 2.07 20.92 3.23
C GLU A 5 2.28 21.19 4.73
N SER A 6 1.38 21.98 5.34
CA SER A 6 1.34 22.20 6.79
C SER A 6 1.10 20.91 7.58
N MET A 7 0.18 20.04 7.14
CA MET A 7 -0.07 18.73 7.77
C MET A 7 1.07 17.72 7.59
N LYS A 8 1.89 17.86 6.53
CA LYS A 8 3.05 16.98 6.31
C LYS A 8 4.21 17.38 7.22
N LYS A 9 4.42 18.69 7.40
CA LYS A 9 5.44 19.25 8.29
C LYS A 9 5.15 18.96 9.77
N LEU A 10 3.91 19.15 10.21
CA LEU A 10 3.48 18.84 11.59
C LEU A 10 3.70 17.35 11.93
N ARG A 11 3.45 16.47 10.94
CA ARG A 11 3.74 15.04 11.06
C ARG A 11 5.25 14.79 11.22
N GLU A 12 6.08 15.35 10.36
CA GLU A 12 7.55 15.16 10.45
C GLU A 12 8.12 15.61 11.80
N GLU A 13 7.71 16.77 12.32
CA GLU A 13 8.17 17.28 13.62
C GLU A 13 7.77 16.35 14.79
N HIS A 14 6.52 15.87 14.82
CA HIS A 14 6.05 14.95 15.85
C HIS A 14 6.79 13.61 15.81
N LEU A 15 7.07 13.09 14.61
CA LEU A 15 7.77 11.83 14.45
C LEU A 15 9.23 11.91 14.91
N MET A 16 9.93 13.01 14.62
CA MET A 16 11.32 13.18 15.06
C MET A 16 11.39 13.18 16.58
N GLY A 17 10.47 13.88 17.26
CA GLY A 17 10.39 13.82 18.72
C GLY A 17 10.18 12.40 19.27
N LEU A 18 9.30 11.61 18.66
CA LEU A 18 9.07 10.21 19.07
C LEU A 18 10.29 9.30 18.85
N LEU A 19 11.04 9.52 17.76
CA LEU A 19 12.23 8.74 17.47
C LEU A 19 13.40 9.13 18.38
N ASP A 20 13.58 10.42 18.65
CA ASP A 20 14.61 10.91 19.57
C ASP A 20 14.37 10.36 20.98
N MET A 21 13.11 10.34 21.45
CA MET A 21 12.73 9.71 22.73
C MET A 21 13.00 8.20 22.76
N ALA A 22 12.78 7.49 21.65
CA ALA A 22 13.06 6.06 21.55
C ALA A 22 14.57 5.77 21.55
N GLU A 23 15.37 6.62 20.89
CA GLU A 23 16.83 6.52 20.85
C GLU A 23 17.46 6.84 22.23
N GLU A 24 16.96 7.86 22.94
CA GLU A 24 17.37 8.21 24.30
C GLU A 24 16.99 7.12 25.33
N GLY A 25 15.87 6.44 25.12
CA GLY A 25 15.43 5.29 25.92
C GLY A 25 16.20 3.99 25.68
N GLY A 26 17.22 3.99 24.81
CA GLY A 26 18.05 2.81 24.52
C GLY A 26 17.47 1.84 23.50
N ILE A 27 16.35 2.16 22.85
CA ILE A 27 15.74 1.33 21.79
C ILE A 27 16.46 1.62 20.47
N LYS A 28 17.67 1.07 20.30
CA LYS A 28 18.35 1.01 19.00
C LYS A 28 17.89 -0.24 18.25
N THR A 29 16.80 -0.12 17.49
CA THR A 29 16.36 -1.20 16.61
C THR A 29 17.33 -1.36 15.43
N ILE A 30 18.29 -2.31 15.53
CA ILE A 30 19.25 -2.67 14.46
C ILE A 30 18.60 -3.55 13.37
N LYS A 31 17.30 -3.36 13.13
CA LYS A 31 16.56 -4.15 12.13
C LYS A 31 16.53 -3.40 10.80
N ILE A 32 16.45 -4.16 9.72
CA ILE A 32 16.39 -3.65 8.35
C ILE A 32 15.06 -4.04 7.69
N ALA A 33 14.77 -3.41 6.54
CA ALA A 33 13.56 -3.64 5.77
C ALA A 33 13.32 -5.14 5.49
N LYS A 34 14.38 -5.90 5.23
CA LYS A 34 14.34 -7.36 5.04
C LYS A 34 13.72 -8.11 6.22
N ASP A 35 13.87 -7.62 7.45
CA ASP A 35 13.37 -8.29 8.65
C ASP A 35 11.85 -8.09 8.84
N ALA A 36 11.29 -7.00 8.31
CA ALA A 36 9.85 -6.70 8.34
C ALA A 36 9.12 -7.15 7.08
N MET A 37 9.83 -7.52 6.01
CA MET A 37 9.20 -7.77 4.71
C MET A 37 8.44 -9.09 4.72
N ILE A 38 7.29 -9.07 4.04
CA ILE A 38 6.54 -10.28 3.69
C ILE A 38 6.59 -10.50 2.18
N LYS A 39 6.18 -11.70 1.76
CA LYS A 39 6.10 -12.06 0.35
C LYS A 39 5.04 -11.17 -0.34
N PRO A 40 5.36 -10.52 -1.47
CA PRO A 40 4.40 -9.70 -2.18
C PRO A 40 3.48 -10.57 -3.04
N VAL A 41 2.23 -10.11 -3.20
CA VAL A 41 1.29 -10.65 -4.20
C VAL A 41 1.39 -9.78 -5.44
N PHE A 42 1.75 -10.38 -6.57
CA PHE A 42 1.99 -9.65 -7.81
C PHE A 42 0.76 -9.60 -8.72
N LEU A 43 0.59 -8.46 -9.35
CA LEU A 43 -0.28 -8.23 -10.50
C LEU A 43 0.54 -7.71 -11.68
N TYR A 44 0.02 -7.95 -12.88
CA TYR A 44 0.57 -7.40 -14.12
C TYR A 44 -0.37 -6.34 -14.71
N PRO A 45 0.13 -5.38 -15.52
CA PRO A 45 -0.67 -4.27 -16.06
C PRO A 45 -1.95 -4.67 -16.78
N ASP A 46 -1.93 -5.81 -17.45
CA ASP A 46 -3.04 -6.31 -18.25
C ASP A 46 -3.90 -7.36 -17.51
N ASP A 47 -3.63 -7.63 -16.22
CA ASP A 47 -4.49 -8.47 -15.38
C ASP A 47 -5.90 -7.86 -15.32
N ASN A 48 -6.92 -8.68 -15.52
CA ASN A 48 -8.32 -8.24 -15.44
C ASN A 48 -8.77 -8.10 -13.96
N PRO A 49 -9.85 -7.36 -13.68
CA PRO A 49 -10.34 -7.17 -12.32
C PRO A 49 -10.71 -8.46 -11.57
N ASP A 50 -11.19 -9.50 -12.25
CA ASP A 50 -11.50 -10.78 -11.59
C ASP A 50 -10.23 -11.42 -11.03
N THR A 51 -9.12 -11.37 -11.76
CA THR A 51 -7.81 -11.81 -11.29
C THR A 51 -7.37 -11.03 -10.06
N ILE A 52 -7.61 -9.71 -10.02
CA ILE A 52 -7.30 -8.86 -8.85
C ILE A 52 -8.09 -9.33 -7.64
N ILE A 53 -9.41 -9.44 -7.78
CA ILE A 53 -10.32 -9.85 -6.70
C ILE A 53 -9.96 -11.25 -6.19
N GLN A 54 -9.69 -12.19 -7.11
CA GLN A 54 -9.29 -13.55 -6.76
C GLN A 54 -7.97 -13.58 -5.99
N LYS A 55 -6.96 -12.81 -6.41
CA LYS A 55 -5.67 -12.74 -5.71
C LYS A 55 -5.80 -12.13 -4.31
N LEU A 56 -6.51 -11.01 -4.17
CA LEU A 56 -6.74 -10.37 -2.86
C LEU A 56 -7.44 -11.36 -1.89
N LYS A 57 -8.47 -12.06 -2.36
CA LYS A 57 -9.21 -13.04 -1.55
C LYS A 57 -8.37 -14.28 -1.20
N ARG A 58 -7.69 -14.86 -2.18
CA ARG A 58 -6.95 -16.11 -2.02
C ARG A 58 -5.74 -15.96 -1.11
N GLU A 59 -5.04 -14.84 -1.25
CA GLU A 59 -3.80 -14.58 -0.51
C GLU A 59 -4.06 -13.84 0.82
N ASP A 60 -5.34 -13.65 1.18
CA ASP A 60 -5.80 -12.93 2.38
C ASP A 60 -5.05 -11.60 2.59
N THR A 61 -5.06 -10.78 1.54
CA THR A 61 -4.33 -9.51 1.52
C THR A 61 -5.19 -8.39 0.98
N ASN A 62 -5.05 -7.20 1.54
CA ASN A 62 -5.77 -6.01 1.10
C ASN A 62 -5.04 -5.26 -0.01
N VAL A 63 -3.83 -5.68 -0.41
CA VAL A 63 -3.10 -5.07 -1.52
C VAL A 63 -2.43 -6.08 -2.43
N CYS A 64 -2.31 -5.73 -3.69
CA CYS A 64 -1.41 -6.36 -4.64
C CYS A 64 -0.44 -5.34 -5.22
N ILE A 65 0.80 -5.77 -5.45
CA ILE A 65 1.84 -4.95 -6.08
C ILE A 65 1.80 -5.18 -7.59
N VAL A 66 1.59 -4.10 -8.35
CA VAL A 66 1.61 -4.14 -9.81
C VAL A 66 3.04 -3.98 -10.31
N VAL A 67 3.48 -4.96 -11.11
CA VAL A 67 4.83 -5.03 -11.63
C VAL A 67 4.86 -5.36 -13.11
N THR A 68 5.96 -4.99 -13.77
CA THR A 68 6.27 -5.49 -15.12
C THR A 68 6.62 -6.99 -15.10
N LYS A 69 6.76 -7.62 -16.27
CA LYS A 69 7.21 -9.02 -16.39
C LYS A 69 8.58 -9.27 -15.74
N ASP A 70 9.47 -8.28 -15.74
CA ASP A 70 10.78 -8.29 -15.07
C ASP A 70 10.74 -7.83 -13.60
N LYS A 71 9.54 -7.78 -13.00
CA LYS A 71 9.28 -7.42 -11.60
C LYS A 71 9.65 -5.99 -11.21
N LYS A 72 9.69 -5.05 -12.15
CA LYS A 72 9.85 -3.62 -11.83
C LYS A 72 8.55 -3.08 -11.26
N PHE A 73 8.66 -2.28 -10.21
CA PHE A 73 7.52 -1.66 -9.55
C PHE A 73 6.80 -0.66 -10.47
N ILE A 74 5.48 -0.80 -10.62
CA ILE A 74 4.61 0.14 -11.34
C ILE A 74 3.71 0.90 -10.37
N GLY A 75 3.22 0.21 -9.33
CA GLY A 75 2.34 0.76 -8.32
C GLY A 75 1.65 -0.36 -7.54
N GLU A 76 0.54 -0.03 -6.90
CA GLU A 76 -0.24 -0.97 -6.09
C GLU A 76 -1.73 -0.85 -6.38
N ILE A 77 -2.49 -1.88 -6.05
CA ILE A 77 -3.95 -1.91 -6.11
C ILE A 77 -4.45 -2.56 -4.83
N GLY A 78 -5.26 -1.82 -4.07
CA GLY A 78 -5.91 -2.30 -2.86
C GLY A 78 -7.41 -2.56 -3.01
N ASP A 79 -7.99 -3.16 -1.97
CA ASP A 79 -9.44 -3.28 -1.81
C ASP A 79 -10.15 -1.91 -1.87
N GLU A 80 -9.57 -0.87 -1.28
CA GLU A 80 -10.07 0.51 -1.38
C GLU A 80 -10.22 0.99 -2.82
N ASP A 81 -9.31 0.58 -3.71
CA ASP A 81 -9.32 1.00 -5.12
C ASP A 81 -10.44 0.31 -5.88
N LEU A 82 -10.66 -0.97 -5.56
CA LEU A 82 -11.81 -1.71 -6.07
C LEU A 82 -13.12 -1.12 -5.56
N ILE A 83 -13.21 -0.76 -4.27
CA ILE A 83 -14.41 -0.11 -3.71
C ILE A 83 -14.68 1.23 -4.39
N LYS A 84 -13.67 2.10 -4.52
CA LYS A 84 -13.78 3.39 -5.22
C LYS A 84 -14.21 3.19 -6.67
N PHE A 85 -13.61 2.22 -7.36
CA PHE A 85 -13.97 1.86 -8.73
C PHE A 85 -15.43 1.38 -8.84
N PHE A 86 -15.87 0.52 -7.92
CA PHE A 86 -17.23 0.01 -7.89
C PHE A 86 -18.26 1.11 -7.62
N LEU A 87 -17.96 2.06 -6.73
CA LEU A 87 -18.85 3.19 -6.45
C LEU A 87 -19.00 4.13 -7.65
N HIS A 88 -17.92 4.36 -8.42
CA HIS A 88 -17.97 5.24 -9.60
C HIS A 88 -18.64 4.60 -10.84
N GLN A 89 -18.83 3.28 -10.86
CA GLN A 89 -19.59 2.59 -11.92
C GLN A 89 -21.10 2.62 -11.70
N VAL A 90 -21.55 3.03 -10.51
CA VAL A 90 -22.98 3.20 -10.23
C VAL A 90 -23.42 4.56 -10.78
N LYS A 91 -24.10 4.57 -11.92
CA LYS A 91 -25.00 5.69 -12.23
C LYS A 91 -26.10 5.65 -11.17
N TYR A 92 -26.09 6.62 -10.25
CA TYR A 92 -27.14 6.78 -9.24
C TYR A 92 -28.45 7.06 -9.96
N GLU A 93 -29.24 6.03 -10.24
CA GLU A 93 -30.61 6.19 -10.69
C GLU A 93 -31.52 6.45 -9.48
N PRO A 94 -32.28 7.55 -9.45
CA PRO A 94 -33.15 7.91 -8.32
C PRO A 94 -34.11 6.77 -7.91
N LEU A 95 -34.55 5.96 -8.86
CA LEU A 95 -35.48 4.85 -8.62
C LEU A 95 -34.84 3.70 -7.83
N VAL A 96 -33.52 3.53 -7.87
CA VAL A 96 -32.87 2.41 -7.17
C VAL A 96 -32.87 2.62 -5.65
N GLN A 97 -32.87 3.87 -5.18
CA GLN A 97 -33.06 4.18 -3.75
C GLN A 97 -34.49 3.85 -3.29
N VAL A 98 -35.48 4.12 -4.14
CA VAL A 98 -36.90 3.91 -3.82
C VAL A 98 -37.25 2.43 -3.82
N LEU A 99 -36.70 1.68 -4.77
CA LEU A 99 -37.18 0.33 -5.05
C LEU A 99 -36.40 -0.78 -4.29
N ASN A 100 -35.26 -0.47 -3.67
CA ASN A 100 -34.38 -1.43 -2.98
C ASN A 100 -34.03 -2.69 -3.81
N ILE A 101 -34.16 -2.61 -5.13
CA ILE A 101 -33.77 -3.65 -6.07
C ILE A 101 -32.32 -3.39 -6.46
N GLY A 102 -31.44 -4.35 -6.18
CA GLY A 102 -30.02 -4.22 -6.38
C GLY A 102 -29.64 -3.87 -7.84
N TYR A 103 -28.61 -3.04 -7.99
CA TYR A 103 -28.04 -2.71 -9.30
C TYR A 103 -27.51 -3.96 -10.01
N ARG A 104 -28.00 -4.23 -11.24
CA ARG A 104 -27.33 -5.15 -12.17
C ARG A 104 -26.17 -4.38 -12.81
N ARG A 105 -24.96 -4.61 -12.31
CA ARG A 105 -23.77 -3.83 -12.69
C ARG A 105 -23.12 -4.43 -13.94
N GLU A 106 -23.25 -3.76 -15.08
CA GLU A 106 -22.34 -3.97 -16.21
C GLU A 106 -21.03 -3.26 -15.88
N PHE A 107 -20.16 -3.95 -15.14
CA PHE A 107 -18.84 -3.40 -14.86
C PHE A 107 -18.09 -3.29 -16.18
N LEU A 108 -17.79 -2.06 -16.61
CA LEU A 108 -16.76 -1.82 -17.61
C LEU A 108 -15.42 -2.13 -16.95
N TYR A 109 -15.07 -3.42 -16.90
CA TYR A 109 -13.87 -3.93 -16.26
C TYR A 109 -12.64 -3.37 -16.97
N LYS A 110 -11.99 -2.37 -16.36
CA LYS A 110 -10.71 -1.85 -16.84
C LYS A 110 -9.58 -2.74 -16.33
N PRO A 111 -8.53 -3.01 -17.13
CA PRO A 111 -7.40 -3.81 -16.67
C PRO A 111 -6.64 -3.11 -15.53
N ALA A 112 -5.81 -3.87 -14.80
CA ALA A 112 -5.09 -3.42 -13.62
C ALA A 112 -4.40 -2.07 -13.81
N LYS A 113 -3.72 -1.84 -14.95
CA LYS A 113 -3.03 -0.57 -15.26
C LYS A 113 -3.89 0.69 -15.15
N ASN A 114 -5.21 0.57 -15.27
CA ASN A 114 -6.17 1.66 -15.14
C ASN A 114 -6.64 1.89 -13.70
N LEU A 115 -6.36 0.95 -12.79
CA LEU A 115 -6.72 0.96 -11.38
C LEU A 115 -5.51 1.23 -10.46
N VAL A 116 -4.29 1.23 -11.02
CA VAL A 116 -3.04 1.41 -10.26
C VAL A 116 -3.01 2.73 -9.51
N ASN A 117 -2.77 2.65 -8.21
CA ASN A 117 -2.26 3.76 -7.42
C ASN A 117 -0.74 3.85 -7.57
N LYS A 118 -0.29 5.01 -8.04
CA LYS A 118 1.14 5.34 -8.16
C LYS A 118 1.57 6.13 -6.93
N HIS A 119 2.12 5.44 -5.94
CA HIS A 119 2.94 6.09 -4.91
C HIS A 119 4.42 5.81 -5.18
N LYS A 120 5.30 6.75 -4.83
CA LYS A 120 6.73 6.69 -5.19
C LYS A 120 7.61 6.05 -4.11
N SER A 121 7.03 5.72 -2.97
CA SER A 121 7.80 5.28 -1.80
C SER A 121 8.13 3.81 -1.91
N THR A 122 9.42 3.52 -2.03
CA THR A 122 10.00 2.18 -2.01
C THR A 122 11.22 2.19 -1.10
N VAL A 123 11.63 1.02 -0.63
CA VAL A 123 12.84 0.85 0.18
C VAL A 123 13.71 -0.26 -0.39
N LYS A 124 15.00 -0.26 -0.02
CA LYS A 124 15.93 -1.35 -0.31
C LYS A 124 15.93 -2.36 0.84
N LEU A 125 16.38 -3.59 0.56
CA LEU A 125 16.50 -4.67 1.55
C LEU A 125 17.22 -4.25 2.85
N ASN A 126 18.30 -3.47 2.72
CA ASN A 126 19.17 -3.08 3.84
C ASN A 126 18.85 -1.68 4.39
N ASP A 127 17.75 -1.05 3.95
CA ASP A 127 17.31 0.20 4.56
C ASP A 127 16.90 -0.05 6.02
N SER A 128 17.23 0.88 6.92
CA SER A 128 16.88 0.75 8.34
C SER A 128 15.36 0.77 8.55
N ILE A 129 14.90 0.06 9.59
CA ILE A 129 13.47 0.10 9.96
C ILE A 129 13.02 1.53 10.34
N ASN A 130 13.88 2.35 10.93
CA ASN A 130 13.57 3.76 11.19
C ASN A 130 13.24 4.54 9.91
N LYS A 131 13.94 4.25 8.79
CA LYS A 131 13.62 4.84 7.49
C LYS A 131 12.24 4.38 6.99
N VAL A 132 11.92 3.10 7.16
CA VAL A 132 10.61 2.53 6.80
C VAL A 132 9.50 3.21 7.60
N ILE A 133 9.64 3.31 8.92
CA ILE A 133 8.67 3.99 9.82
C ILE A 133 8.45 5.44 9.37
N LYS A 134 9.52 6.18 9.08
CA LYS A 134 9.44 7.55 8.55
C LYS A 134 8.64 7.64 7.26
N LEU A 135 8.82 6.71 6.34
CA LEU A 135 8.07 6.68 5.08
C LEU A 135 6.58 6.41 5.30
N ILE A 136 6.23 5.41 6.11
CA ILE A 136 4.83 5.05 6.43
C ILE A 136 4.10 6.25 7.04
N TYR A 137 4.72 6.89 8.04
CA TYR A 137 4.11 8.02 8.74
C TYR A 137 3.90 9.24 7.82
N LYS A 138 4.87 9.53 6.95
CA LYS A 138 4.84 10.66 6.01
C LYS A 138 3.79 10.49 4.90
N GLU A 139 3.67 9.29 4.36
CA GLU A 139 2.84 9.02 3.19
C GLU A 139 1.44 8.51 3.54
N GLY A 140 1.17 8.24 4.82
CA GLY A 140 -0.03 7.51 5.26
C GLY A 140 0.24 6.01 5.20
N PHE A 141 -0.42 5.24 6.07
CA PHE A 141 -0.20 3.80 6.26
C PHE A 141 -0.44 2.98 4.98
N ASN A 142 0.55 2.99 4.09
CA ASN A 142 0.54 2.30 2.82
C ASN A 142 1.54 1.16 2.85
N TYR A 143 1.38 0.25 1.92
CA TYR A 143 2.32 -0.82 1.69
C TYR A 143 3.60 -0.24 1.09
N ILE A 144 4.75 -0.73 1.53
CA ILE A 144 6.04 -0.25 1.01
C ILE A 144 6.73 -1.40 0.26
N PRO A 145 6.81 -1.33 -1.07
CA PRO A 145 7.59 -2.29 -1.85
C PRO A 145 9.07 -2.24 -1.46
N VAL A 146 9.63 -3.43 -1.27
CA VAL A 146 11.06 -3.65 -1.03
C VAL A 146 11.71 -4.08 -2.33
N LEU A 147 12.73 -3.33 -2.75
CA LEU A 147 13.47 -3.54 -3.99
C LEU A 147 14.84 -4.16 -3.73
N ASP A 148 15.28 -5.02 -4.64
CA ASP A 148 16.66 -5.47 -4.73
C ASP A 148 17.54 -4.44 -5.47
N ASP A 149 18.84 -4.72 -5.57
CA ASP A 149 19.82 -3.86 -6.26
C ASP A 149 19.53 -3.70 -7.75
N ASN A 150 18.83 -4.68 -8.34
CA ASN A 150 18.36 -4.63 -9.72
C ASN A 150 17.04 -3.86 -9.85
N LYS A 151 16.56 -3.16 -8.82
CA LYS A 151 15.28 -2.42 -8.78
C LYS A 151 14.05 -3.32 -9.04
N ARG A 152 14.12 -4.61 -8.69
CA ARG A 152 13.00 -5.54 -8.79
C ARG A 152 12.33 -5.65 -7.42
N VAL A 153 11.00 -5.76 -7.41
CA VAL A 153 10.26 -6.00 -6.16
C VAL A 153 10.54 -7.41 -5.68
N VAL A 154 11.04 -7.52 -4.45
CA VAL A 154 11.34 -8.79 -3.77
C VAL A 154 10.54 -8.99 -2.50
N GLY A 155 9.96 -7.91 -1.96
CA GLY A 155 9.20 -7.92 -0.72
C GLY A 155 8.18 -6.79 -0.68
N VAL A 156 7.31 -6.83 0.31
CA VAL A 156 6.47 -5.71 0.70
C VAL A 156 6.47 -5.60 2.23
N ILE A 157 6.51 -4.38 2.77
CA ILE A 157 6.31 -4.12 4.19
C ILE A 157 4.90 -3.58 4.38
N THR A 158 4.22 -4.10 5.39
CA THR A 158 2.87 -3.72 5.77
C THR A 158 2.89 -3.13 7.18
N PRO A 159 1.88 -2.34 7.58
CA PRO A 159 1.75 -1.92 8.97
C PRO A 159 1.77 -3.11 9.94
N SER A 160 1.07 -4.20 9.63
CA SER A 160 1.01 -5.40 10.48
C SER A 160 2.35 -6.11 10.58
N SER A 161 3.11 -6.25 9.48
CA SER A 161 4.42 -6.90 9.50
C SER A 161 5.45 -6.08 10.27
N LEU A 162 5.36 -4.75 10.19
CA LEU A 162 6.17 -3.85 11.00
C LEU A 162 5.81 -3.94 12.49
N ILE A 163 4.52 -3.91 12.85
CA ILE A 163 4.08 -4.08 14.25
C ILE A 163 4.54 -5.42 14.81
N ASN A 164 4.42 -6.51 14.04
CA ASN A 164 4.90 -7.83 14.45
C ASN A 164 6.41 -7.84 14.68
N LEU A 165 7.19 -7.10 13.88
CA LEU A 165 8.63 -6.99 14.06
C LEU A 165 8.99 -6.24 15.35
N LEU A 166 8.26 -5.18 15.67
CA LEU A 166 8.47 -4.32 16.84
C LEU A 166 7.98 -4.95 18.14
N ARG A 167 6.92 -5.77 18.10
CA ARG A 167 6.39 -6.47 19.29
C ARG A 167 7.31 -7.59 19.76
N ASN A 168 8.10 -8.17 18.87
CA ASN A 168 9.06 -9.23 19.19
C ASN A 168 10.43 -8.65 19.60
N GLU A 169 10.43 -7.51 20.28
CA GLU A 169 11.53 -6.98 21.10
C GLU A 169 11.26 -7.31 22.58
#